data_AF-A0A933JNR4-F1
#
_entry.id   AF-A0A933JNR4-F1
#
_cell.length_a   1.000
_cell.length_b   1.000
_cell.length_c   1.000
_cell.angle_alpha   90.00
_cell.angle_beta   90.00
_cell.angle_gamma   90.00
#
_symmetry.space_group_name_H-M   'P 1'
#
loop_
_entity.id
_entity.type
_entity.pdbx_description
1 polymer ?
#
loop_
_entity_poly.entity_id
_entity_poly.type
_entity_poly.pdbx_seq_one_letter_code
_entity_poly.pdbx_strand_id
1 'polypeptide(L)'
;MSLDFIREQFGLSFPDSLLLKRLRAWATQRQYPESADPNFVNRYALEHFLQIGGLMPKKCAALRLGMTEKSFDNLTEKVGEKNGFLLQAISGLTESLVFEDALDKLSGEFPSMRNRIFADHDDFCRRLHEACREHLSIEIDSVRCATALLIGEHDFAYFFDQVSLEPVGIRYQLWLKASKPLMLHPDVIGLKTYFRDPSFWRPYTYSAVEDRYSAELIRLNSAGQQIA
;
A
#
# COMPACT_ATOMS: atom_id res chain seq x y z
N MET A 1 -5.68 -18.03 -0.92
CA MET A 1 -4.55 -17.33 -1.56
C MET A 1 -3.28 -18.08 -1.22
N SER A 2 -2.41 -18.33 -2.18
CA SER A 2 -1.15 -19.03 -1.93
C SER A 2 -0.21 -18.16 -1.09
N LEU A 3 0.69 -18.79 -0.33
CA LEU A 3 1.72 -18.04 0.42
C LEU A 3 2.64 -17.25 -0.51
N ASP A 4 2.91 -17.74 -1.72
CA ASP A 4 3.72 -17.03 -2.72
C ASP A 4 3.06 -15.71 -3.15
N PHE A 5 1.75 -15.74 -3.45
CA PHE A 5 1.03 -14.52 -3.79
C PHE A 5 1.07 -13.50 -2.65
N ILE A 6 0.95 -13.96 -1.40
CA ILE A 6 1.01 -13.05 -0.24
C ILE A 6 2.39 -12.44 -0.08
N ARG A 7 3.45 -13.23 -0.28
CA ARG A 7 4.82 -12.73 -0.29
C ARG A 7 5.00 -11.68 -1.37
N GLU A 8 4.50 -11.91 -2.57
CA GLU A 8 4.62 -10.97 -3.70
C GLU A 8 3.81 -9.69 -3.46
N GLN A 9 2.53 -9.81 -3.12
CA GLN A 9 1.62 -8.68 -2.92
C GLN A 9 1.99 -7.85 -1.71
N PHE A 10 2.18 -8.51 -0.56
CA PHE A 10 2.30 -7.84 0.74
C PHE A 10 3.74 -7.79 1.26
N GLY A 11 4.69 -8.51 0.66
CA GLY A 11 6.04 -8.65 1.23
C GLY A 11 6.08 -9.51 2.49
N LEU A 12 4.96 -10.16 2.84
CA LEU A 12 4.87 -10.99 4.04
C LEU A 12 5.45 -12.37 3.75
N SER A 13 6.59 -12.65 4.37
CA SER A 13 7.11 -14.00 4.42
C SER A 13 6.46 -14.75 5.58
N PHE A 14 5.91 -15.94 5.32
CA PHE A 14 5.47 -16.88 6.37
C PHE A 14 6.45 -18.03 6.72
N PRO A 15 7.78 -17.95 6.46
CA PRO A 15 8.68 -19.03 6.82
C PRO A 15 8.79 -19.18 8.35
N ASP A 16 8.60 -18.09 9.10
CA ASP A 16 8.52 -18.13 10.56
C ASP A 16 7.09 -18.36 11.04
N SER A 17 6.85 -19.59 11.47
CA SER A 17 5.55 -20.17 11.82
C SER A 17 4.66 -19.35 12.78
N LEU A 18 5.13 -18.30 13.45
CA LEU A 18 4.37 -17.57 14.47
C LEU A 18 3.22 -16.74 13.90
N LEU A 19 3.46 -15.93 12.86
CA LEU A 19 2.40 -15.11 12.25
C LEU A 19 1.32 -16.01 11.67
N LEU A 20 1.72 -17.07 10.96
CA LEU A 20 0.79 -18.04 10.38
C LEU A 20 0.01 -18.79 11.46
N LYS A 21 0.65 -19.21 12.56
CA LYS A 21 -0.02 -19.85 13.71
C LYS A 21 -1.04 -18.91 14.36
N ARG A 22 -0.67 -17.65 14.59
CA ARG A 22 -1.57 -16.64 15.18
C ARG A 22 -2.75 -16.34 14.26
N LEU A 23 -2.49 -16.17 12.97
CA LEU A 23 -3.52 -15.98 11.96
C LEU A 23 -4.50 -17.16 11.94
N ARG A 24 -3.99 -18.40 11.90
CA ARG A 24 -4.83 -19.60 11.89
C ARG A 24 -5.67 -19.70 13.16
N ALA A 25 -5.06 -19.60 14.33
CA ALA A 25 -5.78 -19.63 15.60
C ALA A 25 -6.87 -18.55 15.66
N TRP A 26 -6.55 -17.33 15.21
CA TRP A 26 -7.51 -16.23 15.13
C TRP A 26 -8.65 -16.52 14.13
N ALA A 27 -8.32 -17.07 12.96
CA ALA A 27 -9.28 -17.42 11.92
C ALA A 27 -10.25 -18.52 12.40
N THR A 28 -9.75 -19.56 13.07
CA THR A 28 -10.56 -20.62 13.69
C THR A 28 -11.54 -20.03 14.72
N GLN A 29 -11.06 -19.15 15.60
CA GLN A 29 -11.91 -18.49 16.61
C GLN A 29 -13.02 -17.63 16.00
N ARG A 30 -12.78 -17.06 14.82
CA ARG A 30 -13.72 -16.22 14.07
C ARG A 30 -14.51 -16.99 13.01
N GLN A 31 -14.40 -18.33 12.99
CA GLN A 31 -15.11 -19.21 12.06
C GLN A 31 -14.87 -18.88 10.58
N TYR A 32 -13.68 -18.37 10.25
CA TYR A 32 -13.28 -18.27 8.85
C TYR A 32 -13.07 -19.68 8.28
N PRO A 33 -13.48 -19.95 7.03
CA PRO A 33 -13.23 -21.24 6.42
C PRO A 33 -11.72 -21.46 6.28
N GLU A 34 -11.24 -22.55 6.87
CA GLU A 34 -9.85 -22.98 6.76
C GLU A 34 -9.59 -23.56 5.39
N SER A 35 -8.38 -23.32 4.87
CA SER A 35 -7.94 -24.01 3.67
C SER A 35 -7.49 -25.41 4.04
N ALA A 36 -7.90 -26.41 3.25
CA ALA A 36 -7.39 -27.77 3.38
C ALA A 36 -5.89 -27.85 3.06
N ASP A 37 -5.36 -26.91 2.25
CA ASP A 37 -3.94 -26.85 1.89
C ASP A 37 -3.18 -25.94 2.87
N PRO A 38 -2.15 -26.45 3.57
CA PRO A 38 -1.34 -25.65 4.49
C PRO A 38 -0.52 -24.53 3.81
N ASN A 39 -0.39 -24.52 2.49
CA ASN A 39 0.24 -23.46 1.70
C ASN A 39 -0.74 -22.38 1.25
N PHE A 40 -1.97 -22.42 1.78
CA PHE A 40 -2.98 -21.44 1.49
C PHE A 40 -3.53 -20.84 2.78
N VAL A 41 -3.87 -19.56 2.69
CA VAL A 41 -4.63 -18.87 3.73
C VAL A 41 -5.82 -18.16 3.12
N ASN A 42 -6.86 -18.00 3.93
CA ASN A 42 -8.00 -17.19 3.57
C ASN A 42 -7.55 -15.71 3.55
N ARG A 43 -7.62 -15.09 2.37
CA ARG A 43 -7.23 -13.68 2.14
C ARG A 43 -7.97 -12.74 3.09
N TYR A 44 -9.29 -12.87 3.19
CA TYR A 44 -10.10 -11.98 4.01
C TYR A 44 -9.85 -12.19 5.50
N ALA A 45 -9.51 -13.41 5.92
CA ALA A 45 -9.06 -13.65 7.29
C ALA A 45 -7.73 -12.92 7.57
N LEU A 46 -6.76 -12.99 6.66
CA LEU A 46 -5.48 -12.27 6.79
C LEU A 46 -5.69 -10.76 6.88
N GLU A 47 -6.41 -10.17 5.94
CA GLU A 47 -6.64 -8.73 5.91
C GLU A 47 -7.40 -8.25 7.15
N HIS A 48 -8.41 -8.99 7.58
CA HIS A 48 -9.16 -8.64 8.79
C HIS A 48 -8.31 -8.78 10.06
N PHE A 49 -7.46 -9.82 10.12
CA PHE A 49 -6.50 -10.01 11.21
C PHE A 49 -5.54 -8.82 11.29
N LEU A 50 -4.99 -8.38 10.16
CA LEU A 50 -4.10 -7.21 10.09
C LEU A 50 -4.83 -5.94 10.52
N GLN A 51 -6.03 -5.68 9.97
CA GLN A 51 -6.82 -4.50 10.28
C GLN A 51 -7.20 -4.41 11.76
N ILE A 52 -7.67 -5.50 12.39
CA ILE A 52 -8.00 -5.50 13.82
C ILE A 52 -6.75 -5.30 14.68
N GLY A 53 -5.61 -5.85 14.25
CA GLY A 53 -4.34 -5.66 14.94
C GLY A 53 -3.75 -4.26 14.78
N GLY A 54 -4.33 -3.41 13.93
CA GLY A 54 -3.70 -2.16 13.49
C GLY A 54 -2.33 -2.43 12.86
N LEU A 55 -2.19 -3.55 12.14
CA LEU A 55 -0.94 -4.01 11.53
C LEU A 55 -0.99 -3.79 10.02
N MET A 56 0.14 -3.41 9.45
CA MET A 56 0.33 -3.25 8.01
C MET A 56 1.64 -3.89 7.57
N PRO A 57 1.68 -4.53 6.39
CA PRO A 57 2.94 -4.96 5.81
C PRO A 57 3.86 -3.77 5.55
N LYS A 58 5.14 -3.91 5.89
CA LYS A 58 6.14 -2.85 5.72
C LYS A 58 6.20 -2.32 4.29
N LYS A 59 6.15 -3.22 3.30
CA LYS A 59 6.05 -2.88 1.87
C LYS A 59 4.90 -1.92 1.57
N CYS A 60 3.73 -2.13 2.20
CA CYS A 60 2.58 -1.24 2.05
C CYS A 60 2.75 0.08 2.80
N ALA A 61 3.38 0.06 3.99
CA ALA A 61 3.66 1.27 4.76
C ALA A 61 4.64 2.21 4.02
N ALA A 62 5.73 1.65 3.49
CA ALA A 62 6.67 2.37 2.64
C ALA A 62 5.97 3.02 1.45
N LEU A 63 5.08 2.26 0.79
CA LEU A 63 4.31 2.76 -0.34
C LEU A 63 3.38 3.92 0.06
N ARG A 64 2.68 3.85 1.18
CA ARG A 64 1.83 4.96 1.67
C ARG A 64 2.62 6.24 1.94
N LEU A 65 3.91 6.12 2.25
CA LEU A 65 4.83 7.26 2.39
C LEU A 65 5.52 7.64 1.06
N GLY A 66 5.07 7.08 -0.07
CA GLY A 66 5.58 7.39 -1.39
C GLY A 66 7.05 7.00 -1.58
N MET A 67 7.56 5.99 -0.87
CA MET A 67 8.97 5.61 -0.89
C MET A 67 9.19 4.10 -1.06
N THR A 68 10.41 3.71 -1.40
CA THR A 68 10.80 2.30 -1.45
C THR A 68 10.87 1.70 -0.03
N GLU A 69 10.74 0.38 0.08
CA GLU A 69 10.91 -0.33 1.35
C GLU A 69 12.30 -0.11 1.96
N LYS A 70 13.34 -0.03 1.12
CA LYS A 70 14.71 0.30 1.55
C LYS A 70 14.80 1.71 2.15
N SER A 71 14.19 2.71 1.52
CA SER A 71 14.17 4.07 2.08
C SER A 71 13.38 4.13 3.39
N PHE A 72 12.30 3.34 3.49
CA PHE A 72 11.54 3.21 4.73
C PHE A 72 12.38 2.60 5.85
N ASP A 73 13.11 1.51 5.59
CA ASP A 73 14.00 0.90 6.57
C ASP A 73 15.05 1.90 7.07
N ASN A 74 15.75 2.59 6.16
CA ASN A 74 16.72 3.63 6.51
C ASN A 74 16.11 4.74 7.36
N LEU A 75 14.90 5.19 7.02
CA LEU A 75 14.17 6.21 7.76
C LEU A 75 13.85 5.73 9.18
N THR A 76 13.29 4.53 9.33
CA THR A 76 12.92 3.98 10.64
C THR A 76 14.13 3.72 11.52
N GLU A 77 15.25 3.26 10.96
CA GLU A 77 16.52 3.09 11.67
C GLU A 77 17.02 4.44 12.21
N LYS A 78 17.11 5.46 11.35
CA LYS A 78 17.61 6.79 11.71
C LYS A 78 16.72 7.51 12.73
N VAL A 79 15.41 7.36 12.61
CA VAL A 79 14.47 7.86 13.62
C VAL A 79 14.62 7.08 14.93
N GLY A 80 14.79 5.76 14.85
CA GLY A 80 15.02 4.90 16.00
C GLY A 80 16.29 5.23 16.79
N GLU A 81 17.40 5.52 16.10
CA GLU A 81 18.66 5.99 16.70
C GLU A 81 18.46 7.27 17.51
N LYS A 82 17.61 8.18 17.01
CA LYS A 82 17.31 9.46 17.65
C LYS A 82 16.28 9.34 18.77
N ASN A 83 15.32 8.41 18.64
CA ASN A 83 14.18 8.26 19.52
C ASN A 83 13.85 6.76 19.71
N GLY A 84 14.55 6.11 20.65
CA GLY A 84 14.46 4.67 20.89
C GLY A 84 13.06 4.14 21.25
N PHE A 85 12.11 5.02 21.63
CA PHE A 85 10.71 4.64 21.85
C PHE A 85 9.96 4.34 20.54
N LEU A 86 10.31 5.02 19.44
CA LEU A 86 9.67 4.79 18.14
C LEU A 86 10.01 3.44 17.52
N LEU A 87 11.21 2.91 17.78
CA LEU A 87 11.58 1.56 17.36
C LEU A 87 10.59 0.50 17.86
N GLN A 88 10.07 0.66 19.08
CA GLN A 88 9.04 -0.25 19.63
C GLN A 88 7.66 -0.04 18.99
N ALA A 89 7.32 1.19 18.61
CA ALA A 89 6.07 1.49 17.91
C ALA A 89 6.09 1.05 16.44
N ILE A 90 7.27 0.96 15.83
CA ILE A 90 7.44 0.54 14.43
C ILE A 90 7.61 -0.98 14.33
N SER A 91 8.27 -1.61 15.31
CA SER A 91 8.43 -3.06 15.37
C SER A 91 7.07 -3.73 15.64
N GLY A 92 6.38 -4.14 14.58
CA GLY A 92 5.16 -4.92 14.69
C GLY A 92 5.42 -6.34 15.24
N LEU A 93 4.48 -7.25 14.99
CA LEU A 93 4.60 -8.64 15.41
C LEU A 93 5.80 -9.38 14.78
N THR A 94 6.25 -8.92 13.61
CA THR A 94 7.38 -9.45 12.85
C THR A 94 8.09 -8.29 12.18
N GLU A 95 9.34 -8.47 11.74
CA GLU A 95 10.08 -7.45 10.97
C GLU A 95 9.39 -7.01 9.67
N SER A 96 8.51 -7.85 9.11
CA SER A 96 7.73 -7.54 7.90
C SER A 96 6.44 -6.74 8.16
N LEU A 97 6.10 -6.49 9.42
CA LEU A 97 4.87 -5.82 9.86
C LEU A 97 5.22 -4.59 10.69
N VAL A 98 4.44 -3.53 10.51
CA VAL A 98 4.47 -2.31 11.31
C VAL A 98 3.07 -2.01 11.82
N PHE A 99 2.95 -1.18 12.86
CA PHE A 99 1.65 -0.66 13.26
C PHE A 99 1.21 0.47 12.32
N GLU A 100 -0.09 0.57 12.01
CA GLU A 100 -0.61 1.62 11.12
C GLU A 100 -0.39 3.02 11.70
N ASP A 101 -0.55 3.17 13.02
CA ASP A 101 -0.34 4.44 13.72
C ASP A 101 1.15 4.85 13.79
N ALA A 102 2.06 3.95 13.42
CA ALA A 102 3.49 4.25 13.35
C ALA A 102 3.79 5.27 12.24
N LEU A 103 3.02 5.29 11.14
CA LEU A 103 3.21 6.28 10.06
C LEU A 103 2.93 7.71 10.56
N ASP A 104 1.84 7.88 11.32
CA ASP A 104 1.48 9.18 11.90
C ASP A 104 2.53 9.63 12.92
N LYS A 105 2.94 8.72 13.81
CA LYS A 105 4.01 8.98 14.79
C LYS A 105 5.33 9.35 14.10
N LEU A 106 5.70 8.65 13.03
CA LEU A 106 6.91 8.90 12.27
C LEU A 106 6.93 10.32 11.68
N SER A 107 5.80 10.76 11.09
CA SER A 107 5.69 12.13 10.59
C SER A 107 5.79 13.19 11.71
N GLY A 108 5.32 12.87 12.92
CA GLY A 108 5.40 13.72 14.10
C GLY A 108 6.82 13.95 14.65
N GLU A 109 7.79 13.13 14.24
CA GLU A 109 9.20 13.30 14.63
C GLU A 109 9.88 14.49 13.94
N PHE A 110 9.30 14.98 12.84
CA PHE A 110 9.82 16.11 12.10
C PHE A 110 9.16 17.41 12.56
N PRO A 111 9.92 18.37 13.15
CA PRO A 111 9.36 19.64 13.57
C PRO A 111 8.67 20.40 12.44
N SER A 112 9.20 20.30 11.22
CA SER A 112 8.63 20.92 10.02
C SER A 112 7.26 20.37 9.63
N MET A 113 6.88 19.18 10.09
CA MET A 113 5.59 18.53 9.78
C MET A 113 4.54 18.66 10.88
N ARG A 114 4.92 19.02 12.11
CA ARG A 114 3.99 19.11 13.25
C ARG A 114 2.89 20.14 13.02
N ASN A 115 1.66 19.78 13.37
CA ASN A 115 0.46 20.63 13.29
C ASN A 115 0.17 21.20 11.89
N ARG A 116 0.70 20.55 10.83
CA ARG A 116 0.40 20.95 9.46
C ARG A 116 -0.82 20.22 8.92
N ILE A 117 -1.60 20.96 8.15
CA ILE A 117 -2.64 20.42 7.28
C ILE A 117 -2.03 20.33 5.89
N PHE A 118 -2.05 19.14 5.31
CA PHE A 118 -1.57 18.89 3.95
C PHE A 118 -2.73 19.05 2.97
N ALA A 119 -2.44 19.60 1.78
CA ALA A 119 -3.47 19.79 0.76
C ALA A 119 -4.01 18.45 0.24
N ASP A 120 -3.10 17.49 0.03
CA ASP A 120 -3.36 16.15 -0.44
C ASP A 120 -2.21 15.21 -0.04
N HIS A 121 -2.28 13.97 -0.50
CA HIS A 121 -1.27 12.94 -0.24
C HIS A 121 0.09 13.26 -0.89
N ASP A 122 0.10 13.95 -2.04
CA ASP A 122 1.34 14.29 -2.73
C ASP A 122 2.10 15.40 -1.99
N ASP A 123 1.40 16.42 -1.49
CA ASP A 123 1.97 17.45 -0.63
C ASP A 123 2.52 16.85 0.67
N PHE A 124 1.81 15.88 1.26
CA PHE A 124 2.30 15.15 2.42
C PHE A 124 3.62 14.41 2.14
N CYS A 125 3.66 13.57 1.10
CA CYS A 125 4.86 12.79 0.77
C CYS A 125 6.05 13.69 0.43
N ARG A 126 5.83 14.73 -0.38
CA ARG A 126 6.89 15.67 -0.75
C ARG A 126 7.50 16.33 0.49
N ARG A 127 6.67 16.82 1.41
CA ARG A 127 7.13 17.46 2.66
C ARG A 127 7.82 16.48 3.60
N LEU A 128 7.33 15.24 3.68
CA LEU A 128 8.00 14.19 4.44
C LEU A 128 9.40 13.94 3.88
N HIS A 129 9.55 13.83 2.55
CA HIS A 129 10.83 13.56 1.92
C HIS A 129 11.80 14.75 2.09
N GLU A 130 11.29 15.99 1.98
CA GLU A 130 12.04 17.21 2.31
C GLU A 130 12.51 17.18 3.77
N ALA A 131 11.64 16.84 4.72
CA ALA A 131 11.98 16.75 6.13
C ALA A 131 13.02 15.65 6.43
N CYS A 132 12.94 14.50 5.74
CA CYS A 132 13.94 13.43 5.85
C CYS A 132 15.32 13.91 5.41
N ARG A 133 15.40 14.65 4.29
CA ARG A 133 16.64 15.24 3.79
C ARG A 133 17.19 16.28 4.77
N GLU A 134 16.36 17.22 5.20
CA GLU A 134 16.77 18.34 6.06
C GLU A 134 17.20 17.90 7.46
N HIS A 135 16.47 16.96 8.07
CA HIS A 135 16.66 16.61 9.48
C HIS A 135 17.48 15.34 9.72
N LEU A 136 17.52 14.42 8.74
CA LEU A 136 18.19 13.12 8.89
C LEU A 136 19.27 12.91 7.83
N SER A 137 19.43 13.83 6.86
CA SER A 137 20.36 13.67 5.73
C SER A 137 20.13 12.36 4.95
N ILE A 138 18.86 11.95 4.83
CA ILE A 138 18.45 10.76 4.07
C ILE A 138 17.86 11.22 2.74
N GLU A 139 18.37 10.67 1.64
CA GLU A 139 17.68 10.78 0.35
C GLU A 139 16.64 9.65 0.21
N ILE A 140 15.43 10.04 -0.17
CA ILE A 140 14.31 9.11 -0.30
C ILE A 140 14.15 8.71 -1.77
N ASP A 141 14.24 7.41 -2.03
CA ASP A 141 13.89 6.82 -3.32
C ASP A 141 12.36 6.79 -3.41
N SER A 142 11.80 7.72 -4.18
CA SER A 142 10.36 7.89 -4.27
C SER A 142 9.70 6.85 -5.19
N VAL A 143 8.53 6.35 -4.77
CA VAL A 143 7.69 5.45 -5.56
C VAL A 143 6.49 6.22 -6.10
N ARG A 144 6.37 6.23 -7.42
CA ARG A 144 5.36 7.00 -8.15
C ARG A 144 4.27 6.09 -8.70
N CYS A 145 3.08 6.64 -8.87
CA CYS A 145 1.97 5.94 -9.51
C CYS A 145 2.32 5.61 -10.97
N ALA A 146 2.15 4.35 -11.35
CA ALA A 146 2.42 3.88 -12.72
C ALA A 146 1.54 4.57 -13.77
N THR A 147 0.27 4.87 -13.44
CA THR A 147 -0.61 5.64 -14.32
C THR A 147 -0.13 7.07 -14.46
N ALA A 148 0.24 7.74 -13.36
CA ALA A 148 0.71 9.12 -13.38
C ALA A 148 1.94 9.27 -14.29
N LEU A 149 2.93 8.40 -14.09
CA LEU A 149 4.15 8.38 -14.90
C LEU A 149 3.83 8.21 -16.40
N LEU A 150 2.89 7.33 -16.74
CA LEU A 150 2.51 7.06 -18.13
C LEU A 150 1.91 8.29 -18.83
N ILE A 151 1.25 9.19 -18.09
CA ILE A 151 0.66 10.41 -18.63
C ILE A 151 1.48 11.67 -18.37
N GLY A 152 2.74 11.53 -17.93
CA GLY A 152 3.65 12.65 -17.67
C GLY A 152 3.39 13.40 -16.36
N GLU A 153 2.68 12.79 -15.42
CA GLU A 153 2.44 13.31 -14.08
C GLU A 153 3.34 12.59 -13.04
N HIS A 154 3.35 13.10 -11.81
CA HIS A 154 4.34 12.70 -10.80
C HIS A 154 3.72 12.35 -9.44
N ASP A 155 2.47 11.89 -9.40
CA ASP A 155 1.79 11.49 -8.16
C ASP A 155 2.56 10.37 -7.46
N PHE A 156 2.61 10.44 -6.14
CA PHE A 156 3.13 9.36 -5.32
C PHE A 156 2.16 8.18 -5.33
N ALA A 157 2.72 6.98 -5.16
CA ALA A 157 1.92 5.79 -4.94
C ALA A 157 1.32 5.77 -3.53
N TYR A 158 0.22 5.05 -3.37
CA TYR A 158 -0.46 4.85 -2.08
C TYR A 158 -0.87 3.38 -1.86
N PHE A 159 -1.27 2.68 -2.93
CA PHE A 159 -1.60 1.26 -2.92
C PHE A 159 -0.91 0.50 -4.07
N PHE A 160 -0.91 -0.82 -3.99
CA PHE A 160 -0.58 -1.67 -5.13
C PHE A 160 -1.85 -2.07 -5.87
N ASP A 161 -1.76 -2.08 -7.19
CA ASP A 161 -2.73 -2.73 -8.07
C ASP A 161 -2.84 -4.22 -7.71
N GLN A 162 -4.05 -4.72 -7.50
CA GLN A 162 -4.31 -6.10 -7.08
C GLN A 162 -4.07 -7.14 -8.18
N VAL A 163 -3.81 -6.69 -9.41
CA VAL A 163 -3.65 -7.53 -10.61
C VAL A 163 -2.25 -7.36 -11.18
N SER A 164 -1.83 -6.14 -11.46
CA SER A 164 -0.53 -5.87 -12.08
C SER A 164 0.61 -5.74 -11.06
N LEU A 165 0.28 -5.61 -9.77
CA LEU A 165 1.22 -5.30 -8.68
C LEU A 165 1.94 -3.95 -8.85
N GLU A 166 1.55 -3.14 -9.83
CA GLU A 166 2.14 -1.83 -10.06
C GLU A 166 1.67 -0.83 -8.97
N PRO A 167 2.48 0.19 -8.65
CA PRO A 167 2.08 1.23 -7.72
C PRO A 167 0.95 2.12 -8.26
N VAL A 168 -0.04 2.39 -7.41
CA VAL A 168 -1.25 3.17 -7.72
C VAL A 168 -1.38 4.32 -6.73
N GLY A 169 -1.52 5.53 -7.24
CA GLY A 169 -1.82 6.73 -6.45
C GLY A 169 -3.31 6.91 -6.23
N ILE A 170 -3.70 7.69 -5.23
CA ILE A 170 -5.10 7.87 -4.80
C ILE A 170 -6.00 8.33 -5.96
N ARG A 171 -5.49 9.22 -6.83
CA ARG A 171 -6.24 9.78 -7.95
C ARG A 171 -6.52 8.78 -9.07
N TYR A 172 -5.67 7.79 -9.25
CA TYR A 172 -5.71 6.87 -10.39
C TYR A 172 -6.15 5.44 -10.01
N GLN A 173 -6.79 5.28 -8.85
CA GLN A 173 -7.30 3.98 -8.40
C GLN A 173 -8.78 3.79 -8.75
N LEU A 174 -9.14 2.55 -9.08
CA LEU A 174 -10.52 2.08 -9.26
C LEU A 174 -10.80 0.95 -8.28
N TRP A 175 -11.94 1.03 -7.61
CA TRP A 175 -12.37 0.00 -6.66
C TRP A 175 -13.05 -1.17 -7.37
N LEU A 176 -12.64 -2.38 -7.03
CA LEU A 176 -13.17 -3.63 -7.55
C LEU A 176 -14.40 -4.12 -6.77
N LYS A 177 -15.40 -4.63 -7.48
CA LYS A 177 -16.59 -5.32 -7.00
C LYS A 177 -16.27 -6.78 -6.63
N ALA A 178 -15.33 -6.98 -5.71
CA ALA A 178 -14.75 -8.30 -5.41
C ALA A 178 -15.53 -9.16 -4.39
N SER A 179 -16.82 -8.89 -4.12
CA SER A 179 -17.62 -9.53 -3.05
C SER A 179 -16.91 -9.55 -1.69
N LYS A 180 -16.03 -8.59 -1.47
CA LYS A 180 -15.22 -8.45 -0.26
C LYS A 180 -16.11 -7.98 0.90
N PRO A 181 -15.92 -8.50 2.13
CA PRO A 181 -16.67 -8.01 3.29
C PRO A 181 -16.58 -6.49 3.44
N LEU A 182 -17.70 -5.83 3.71
CA LEU A 182 -17.80 -4.35 3.78
C LEU A 182 -16.87 -3.69 4.80
N MET A 183 -16.45 -4.43 5.82
CA MET A 183 -15.54 -3.93 6.85
C MET A 183 -14.08 -3.86 6.41
N LEU A 184 -13.72 -4.49 5.30
CA LEU A 184 -12.36 -4.46 4.75
C LEU A 184 -12.24 -3.39 3.67
N HIS A 185 -11.05 -2.82 3.53
CA HIS A 185 -10.76 -1.89 2.45
C HIS A 185 -11.03 -2.52 1.08
N PRO A 186 -11.60 -1.78 0.12
CA PRO A 186 -11.86 -2.31 -1.21
C PRO A 186 -10.56 -2.69 -1.91
N ASP A 187 -10.63 -3.72 -2.75
CA ASP A 187 -9.55 -4.05 -3.67
C ASP A 187 -9.46 -2.99 -4.76
N VAL A 188 -8.25 -2.65 -5.18
CA VAL A 188 -8.02 -1.57 -6.15
C VAL A 188 -7.19 -2.03 -7.35
N ILE A 189 -7.48 -1.47 -8.52
CA ILE A 189 -6.62 -1.51 -9.70
C ILE A 189 -6.31 -0.08 -10.14
N GLY A 190 -5.18 0.12 -10.80
CA GLY A 190 -4.83 1.38 -11.42
C GLY A 190 -5.56 1.57 -12.76
N LEU A 191 -5.75 2.83 -13.16
CA LEU A 191 -6.30 3.16 -14.48
C LEU A 191 -5.48 2.53 -15.61
N LYS A 192 -4.14 2.48 -15.49
CA LYS A 192 -3.29 1.80 -16.47
C LYS A 192 -3.70 0.33 -16.69
N THR A 193 -4.01 -0.41 -15.63
CA THR A 193 -4.50 -1.79 -15.74
C THR A 193 -5.90 -1.85 -16.35
N TYR A 194 -6.80 -0.97 -15.92
CA TYR A 194 -8.15 -0.88 -16.46
C TYR A 194 -8.15 -0.64 -17.98
N PHE A 195 -7.33 0.30 -18.46
CA PHE A 195 -7.30 0.70 -19.86
C PHE A 195 -6.57 -0.27 -20.79
N ARG A 196 -5.94 -1.33 -20.27
CA ARG A 196 -5.47 -2.46 -21.10
C ARG A 196 -6.62 -3.26 -21.71
N ASP A 197 -7.71 -3.44 -20.96
CA ASP A 197 -8.93 -4.12 -21.44
C ASP A 197 -10.18 -3.56 -20.71
N PRO A 198 -10.69 -2.39 -21.12
CA PRO A 198 -11.85 -1.78 -20.48
C PRO A 198 -13.10 -2.66 -20.53
N SER A 199 -13.28 -3.40 -21.62
CA SER A 199 -14.40 -4.33 -21.80
C SER A 199 -14.42 -5.40 -20.72
N PHE A 200 -13.26 -5.96 -20.39
CA PHE A 200 -13.12 -6.94 -19.32
C PHE A 200 -13.34 -6.33 -17.94
N TRP A 201 -12.74 -5.16 -17.64
CA TRP A 201 -12.76 -4.61 -16.29
C TRP A 201 -14.05 -3.87 -15.90
N ARG A 202 -14.78 -3.28 -16.86
CA ARG A 202 -15.96 -2.43 -16.61
C ARG A 202 -17.04 -3.11 -15.73
N PRO A 203 -17.40 -4.40 -15.91
CA PRO A 203 -18.35 -5.08 -15.03
C PRO A 203 -17.89 -5.19 -13.58
N TYR A 204 -16.57 -5.21 -13.34
CA TYR A 204 -15.95 -5.45 -12.03
C TYR A 204 -15.57 -4.17 -11.28
N THR A 205 -15.81 -2.97 -11.81
CA THR A 205 -15.47 -1.70 -11.14
C THR A 205 -16.70 -0.93 -10.67
N TYR A 206 -16.61 -0.21 -9.54
CA TYR A 206 -17.71 0.60 -8.98
C TYR A 206 -17.94 1.95 -9.68
N SER A 207 -16.96 2.47 -10.42
CA SER A 207 -16.99 3.84 -10.95
C SER A 207 -17.54 3.91 -12.38
N ALA A 208 -18.26 4.98 -12.72
CA ALA A 208 -18.38 5.45 -14.11
C ALA A 208 -17.02 6.03 -14.52
N VAL A 209 -16.09 5.14 -14.89
CA VAL A 209 -14.69 5.48 -15.17
C VAL A 209 -14.57 6.48 -16.31
N GLU A 210 -15.41 6.34 -17.33
CA GLU A 210 -15.30 7.10 -18.59
C GLU A 210 -15.64 8.57 -18.44
N ASP A 211 -16.66 8.91 -17.66
CA ASP A 211 -17.02 10.31 -17.41
C ASP A 211 -16.00 10.97 -16.47
N ARG A 212 -15.59 10.25 -15.43
CA ARG A 212 -14.69 10.76 -14.38
C ARG A 212 -13.26 10.98 -14.87
N TYR A 213 -12.79 10.13 -15.77
CA TYR A 213 -11.40 10.11 -16.23
C TYR A 213 -11.28 10.38 -17.73
N SER A 214 -12.24 11.11 -18.33
CA SER A 214 -12.27 11.41 -19.76
C SER A 214 -11.02 12.16 -20.25
N ALA A 215 -10.46 13.06 -19.45
CA ALA A 215 -9.23 13.77 -19.78
C ALA A 215 -7.99 12.85 -19.70
N GLU A 216 -7.89 12.03 -18.65
CA GLU A 216 -6.84 11.05 -18.46
C GLU A 216 -6.90 9.97 -19.54
N LEU A 217 -8.11 9.57 -19.96
CA LEU A 217 -8.38 8.68 -21.08
C LEU A 217 -7.76 9.20 -22.37
N ILE A 218 -7.98 10.48 -22.70
CA ILE A 218 -7.39 11.09 -23.88
C ILE A 218 -5.86 11.03 -23.79
N ARG A 219 -5.28 11.33 -22.62
CA ARG A 219 -3.83 11.26 -22.40
C ARG A 219 -3.29 9.84 -22.50
N LEU A 220 -3.96 8.86 -21.90
CA LEU A 220 -3.56 7.45 -21.94
C LEU A 220 -3.66 6.88 -23.34
N ASN A 221 -4.70 7.23 -24.11
CA ASN A 221 -4.80 6.86 -25.51
C ASN A 221 -3.72 7.54 -26.37
N SER A 222 -3.35 8.78 -26.02
CA SER A 222 -2.25 9.51 -26.69
C SER A 222 -0.87 8.93 -26.34
N ALA A 223 -0.69 8.45 -25.11
CA ALA A 223 0.48 7.67 -24.69
C ALA A 223 0.45 6.22 -25.24
N GLY A 224 -0.74 5.77 -25.66
CA GLY A 224 -1.14 4.40 -25.94
C GLY A 224 -0.83 3.84 -27.32
N GLN A 225 0.01 4.49 -28.14
CA GLN A 225 0.73 3.76 -29.20
C GLN A 225 1.80 2.79 -28.64
N GLN A 226 1.93 2.64 -27.31
CA GLN A 226 2.87 1.71 -26.65
C GLN A 226 2.27 0.88 -25.51
N ILE A 227 0.94 0.71 -25.43
CA ILE A 227 0.31 -0.21 -24.45
C ILE A 227 -0.12 -1.49 -25.19
N ALA A 228 0.86 -2.28 -25.62
CA ALA A 228 0.67 -3.63 -26.17
C ALA A 228 1.52 -4.61 -25.36
#